data_AF-A0A4R9GUW8-F1
#
_entry.id   AF-A0A4R9GUW8-F1
#
_cell.length_a   1.000
_cell.length_b   1.000
_cell.length_c   1.000
_cell.angle_alpha   90.00
_cell.angle_beta   90.00
_cell.angle_gamma   90.00
#
_symmetry.space_group_name_H-M   'P 1'
#
loop_
_entity.id
_entity.type
_entity.pdbx_description
1 polymer ?
#
loop_
_entity_poly.entity_id
_entity_poly.type
_entity_poly.pdbx_seq_one_letter_code
_entity_poly.pdbx_strand_id
1 'polypeptide(L)'
;MGTLGCSSVSVPGGGRFGAELIQEQAILDFYGTEEERAQSLKLLRSACRSLRPDRGLACYNLSVLYQSMGEKELAAEYSQRAKTSDPKDPLYAESVFQNSLSDFKPASENDRLDEGEQALKKAIQACKEGKKAEASGWISPLVSSGEISKETLSHGIFQECGIDSSVLATAKPNSLKPSLEYYKTLEKNHPYRKVWDLSGEFGRNPKTPSENPVTRSWKEFRISVSAKDLPGAKKHLSAFRKSLEDLSKDGQTSKQLALQLKKAAFLLLSEDSAYVRFKDLAKELSDKPGSNP
;
A
#
# COMPACT_ATOMS: atom_id res chain seq x y z
N MET A 1 -38.63 30.13 -9.87
CA MET A 1 -38.60 29.39 -8.60
C MET A 1 -38.28 27.95 -8.91
N GLY A 2 -37.05 27.51 -8.60
CA GLY A 2 -36.60 26.15 -8.82
C GLY A 2 -35.53 25.86 -7.77
N THR A 3 -35.84 24.92 -6.89
CA THR A 3 -35.06 24.52 -5.72
C THR A 3 -33.70 23.95 -6.12
N LEU A 4 -32.62 24.53 -5.59
CA LEU A 4 -31.26 24.00 -5.65
C LEU A 4 -31.16 22.75 -4.77
N GLY A 5 -31.27 21.57 -5.37
CA GLY A 5 -30.85 20.33 -4.74
C GLY A 5 -29.35 20.14 -4.95
N CYS A 6 -28.59 20.10 -3.85
CA CYS A 6 -27.20 19.67 -3.86
C CYS A 6 -27.09 18.23 -4.40
N SER A 7 -26.63 18.07 -5.63
CA SER A 7 -26.13 16.79 -6.14
C SER A 7 -24.62 16.72 -5.88
N SER A 8 -24.24 15.83 -4.96
CA SER A 8 -22.86 15.40 -4.77
C SER A 8 -22.29 14.94 -6.10
N VAL A 9 -21.30 15.66 -6.62
CA VAL A 9 -20.56 15.24 -7.82
C VAL A 9 -19.70 14.03 -7.43
N SER A 10 -20.19 12.85 -7.80
CA SER A 10 -19.46 11.60 -7.74
C SER A 10 -18.14 11.72 -8.47
N VAL A 11 -17.04 11.49 -7.75
CA VAL A 11 -15.69 11.38 -8.32
C VAL A 11 -15.61 10.03 -9.06
N PRO A 12 -15.41 10.00 -10.39
CA PRO A 12 -15.26 8.76 -11.12
C PRO A 12 -13.88 8.16 -10.83
N GLY A 13 -13.85 7.01 -10.15
CA GLY A 13 -12.68 6.13 -10.04
C GLY A 13 -11.66 6.40 -8.92
N GLY A 14 -11.87 7.41 -8.08
CA GLY A 14 -10.85 7.91 -7.14
C GLY A 14 -10.88 7.39 -5.69
N GLY A 15 -11.67 6.37 -5.34
CA GLY A 15 -11.86 6.02 -3.91
C GLY A 15 -11.86 4.55 -3.52
N ARG A 16 -11.94 3.60 -4.48
CA ARG A 16 -12.25 2.19 -4.15
C ARG A 16 -11.06 1.23 -4.22
N PHE A 17 -10.11 1.46 -5.13
CA PHE A 17 -8.95 0.56 -5.33
C PHE A 17 -7.73 0.89 -4.45
N GLY A 18 -7.60 2.12 -3.96
CA GLY A 18 -6.59 2.48 -2.95
C GLY A 18 -7.00 2.13 -1.52
N ALA A 19 -8.31 2.00 -1.28
CA ALA A 19 -8.87 1.61 0.02
C ALA A 19 -8.65 0.11 0.30
N GLU A 20 -8.83 -0.75 -0.70
CA GLU A 20 -8.68 -2.21 -0.53
C GLU A 20 -7.22 -2.66 -0.28
N LEU A 21 -6.22 -1.94 -0.79
CA LEU A 21 -4.80 -2.30 -0.59
C LEU A 21 -4.15 -1.73 0.69
N ILE A 22 -4.72 -0.67 1.29
CA ILE A 22 -4.16 0.01 2.48
C ILE A 22 -4.95 -0.29 3.76
N GLN A 23 -6.25 -0.59 3.65
CA GLN A 23 -7.14 -0.79 4.79
C GLN A 23 -7.09 -2.23 5.33
N GLU A 24 -6.68 -3.19 4.49
CA GLU A 24 -6.50 -4.60 4.82
C GLU A 24 -5.15 -4.91 5.49
N GLN A 25 -4.08 -4.20 5.09
CA GLN A 25 -2.79 -4.25 5.76
C GLN A 25 -2.86 -3.68 7.20
N ALA A 26 -3.83 -2.81 7.50
CA ALA A 26 -3.92 -2.04 8.75
C ALA A 26 -4.99 -2.53 9.76
N ILE A 27 -6.05 -3.22 9.32
CA ILE A 27 -7.04 -3.81 10.25
C ILE A 27 -6.48 -5.08 10.91
N LEU A 28 -5.71 -5.87 10.17
CA LEU A 28 -5.22 -7.17 10.62
C LEU A 28 -3.90 -7.11 11.37
N ASP A 29 -3.18 -6.00 11.25
CA ASP A 29 -1.94 -5.81 11.99
C ASP A 29 -2.13 -5.62 13.51
N PHE A 30 -3.33 -5.37 14.12
CA PHE A 30 -3.54 -5.59 15.59
C PHE A 30 -4.86 -5.14 16.29
N TYR A 31 -5.60 -4.12 15.84
CA TYR A 31 -6.28 -3.23 16.83
C TYR A 31 -7.83 -3.28 16.86
N GLY A 32 -8.37 -3.74 18.00
CA GLY A 32 -9.71 -3.38 18.48
C GLY A 32 -10.31 -4.33 19.52
N THR A 33 -11.34 -3.89 20.27
CA THR A 33 -12.12 -4.72 21.23
C THR A 33 -12.85 -5.88 20.54
N GLU A 34 -13.46 -6.80 21.30
CA GLU A 34 -14.20 -7.93 20.72
C GLU A 34 -15.30 -7.49 19.74
N GLU A 35 -15.96 -6.37 20.02
CA GLU A 35 -17.00 -5.80 19.17
C GLU A 35 -16.45 -5.31 17.83
N GLU A 36 -15.28 -4.67 17.81
CA GLU A 36 -14.64 -4.14 16.60
C GLU A 36 -14.16 -5.28 15.70
N ARG A 37 -13.62 -6.35 16.31
CA ARG A 37 -13.26 -7.59 15.62
C ARG A 37 -14.49 -8.25 14.96
N ALA A 38 -15.62 -8.33 15.68
CA ALA A 38 -16.85 -8.92 15.17
C ALA A 38 -17.45 -8.13 13.99
N GLN A 39 -17.37 -6.80 14.03
CA GLN A 39 -17.84 -5.93 12.94
C GLN A 39 -16.99 -6.07 11.68
N SER A 40 -15.66 -6.12 11.84
CA SER A 40 -14.72 -6.34 10.72
C SER A 40 -14.97 -7.67 10.01
N LEU A 41 -15.14 -8.76 10.78
CA LEU A 41 -15.51 -10.07 10.25
C LEU A 41 -16.83 -10.03 9.46
N LYS A 42 -17.84 -9.30 9.96
CA LYS A 42 -19.14 -9.17 9.27
C LYS A 42 -19.00 -8.44 7.93
N LEU A 43 -18.20 -7.38 7.89
CA LEU A 43 -17.95 -6.60 6.68
C LEU A 43 -17.22 -7.44 5.62
N LEU A 44 -16.13 -8.09 6.02
CA LEU A 44 -15.35 -8.94 5.13
C LEU A 44 -16.18 -10.11 4.59
N ARG A 45 -16.98 -10.79 5.44
CA ARG A 45 -17.93 -11.84 5.01
C ARG A 45 -18.90 -11.32 3.94
N SER A 46 -19.43 -10.12 4.13
CA SER A 46 -20.33 -9.50 3.16
C SER A 46 -19.62 -9.18 1.84
N ALA A 47 -18.37 -8.70 1.91
CA ALA A 47 -17.58 -8.36 0.74
C ALA A 47 -17.23 -9.60 -0.09
N CYS A 48 -16.78 -10.68 0.57
CA CYS A 48 -16.45 -11.95 -0.08
C CYS A 48 -17.67 -12.66 -0.69
N ARG A 49 -18.89 -12.49 -0.14
CA ARG A 49 -20.12 -13.09 -0.71
C ARG A 49 -20.60 -12.43 -2.00
N SER A 50 -20.09 -11.25 -2.36
CA SER A 50 -20.52 -10.56 -3.56
C SER A 50 -19.92 -11.23 -4.80
N LEU A 51 -20.76 -11.60 -5.78
CA LEU A 51 -20.42 -12.32 -7.03
C LEU A 51 -19.56 -11.52 -8.03
N ARG A 52 -18.78 -10.54 -7.58
CA ARG A 52 -17.92 -9.75 -8.48
C ARG A 52 -16.51 -10.37 -8.54
N PRO A 53 -15.92 -10.51 -9.74
CA PRO A 53 -14.59 -11.11 -9.92
C PRO A 53 -13.45 -10.37 -9.19
N ASP A 54 -13.65 -9.08 -8.88
CA ASP A 54 -12.67 -8.20 -8.24
C ASP A 54 -12.62 -8.33 -6.70
N ARG A 55 -13.34 -9.30 -6.12
CA ARG A 55 -13.50 -9.45 -4.65
C ARG A 55 -12.74 -10.61 -4.03
N GLY A 56 -11.91 -11.31 -4.81
CA GLY A 56 -11.03 -12.38 -4.31
C GLY A 56 -10.19 -11.97 -3.12
N LEU A 57 -9.75 -10.72 -3.12
CA LEU A 57 -8.92 -10.15 -2.07
C LEU A 57 -9.64 -10.16 -0.72
N ALA A 58 -10.92 -9.77 -0.65
CA ALA A 58 -11.67 -9.84 0.60
C ALA A 58 -11.84 -11.28 1.15
N CYS A 59 -11.91 -12.27 0.26
CA CYS A 59 -11.92 -13.68 0.65
C CYS A 59 -10.55 -14.14 1.17
N TYR A 60 -9.45 -13.70 0.53
CA TYR A 60 -8.09 -13.90 1.04
C TYR A 60 -7.93 -13.24 2.43
N ASN A 61 -8.42 -12.02 2.57
CA ASN A 61 -8.65 -11.22 3.79
C ASN A 61 -9.18 -12.04 4.96
N LEU A 62 -10.34 -12.63 4.72
CA LEU A 62 -11.01 -13.49 5.70
C LEU A 62 -10.18 -14.71 6.04
N SER A 63 -9.56 -15.34 5.05
CA SER A 63 -8.80 -16.57 5.26
C SER A 63 -7.64 -16.35 6.22
N VAL A 64 -6.89 -15.25 6.05
CA VAL A 64 -5.77 -14.87 6.93
C VAL A 64 -6.28 -14.57 8.34
N LEU A 65 -7.40 -13.86 8.46
CA LEU A 65 -7.97 -13.52 9.77
C LEU A 65 -8.45 -14.76 10.53
N TYR A 66 -9.18 -15.67 9.89
CA TYR A 66 -9.60 -16.92 10.52
C TYR A 66 -8.43 -17.80 10.92
N GLN A 67 -7.38 -17.83 10.09
CA GLN A 67 -6.15 -18.53 10.42
C GLN A 67 -5.52 -17.95 11.70
N SER A 68 -5.48 -16.62 11.86
CA SER A 68 -4.96 -15.96 13.07
C SER A 68 -5.80 -16.22 14.33
N MET A 69 -7.11 -16.48 14.16
CA MET A 69 -8.03 -16.80 15.25
C MET A 69 -8.06 -18.31 15.59
N GLY A 70 -7.33 -19.15 14.83
CA GLY A 70 -7.34 -20.60 14.99
C GLY A 70 -8.56 -21.30 14.37
N GLU A 71 -9.39 -20.59 13.61
CA GLU A 71 -10.62 -21.06 12.95
C GLU A 71 -10.28 -21.67 11.58
N LYS A 72 -9.67 -22.86 11.60
CA LYS A 72 -8.98 -23.45 10.43
C LYS A 72 -9.92 -23.80 9.28
N GLU A 73 -11.09 -24.33 9.58
CA GLU A 73 -12.07 -24.74 8.59
C GLU A 73 -12.57 -23.53 7.78
N LEU A 74 -12.79 -22.41 8.48
CA LEU A 74 -13.18 -21.15 7.86
C LEU A 74 -12.02 -20.55 7.07
N ALA A 75 -10.79 -20.62 7.57
CA ALA A 75 -9.60 -20.18 6.84
C ALA A 75 -9.47 -20.91 5.49
N ALA A 76 -9.55 -22.24 5.50
CA ALA A 76 -9.51 -23.06 4.30
C ALA A 76 -10.64 -22.72 3.32
N GLU A 77 -11.88 -22.60 3.80
CA GLU A 77 -13.03 -22.24 2.98
C GLU A 77 -12.82 -20.90 2.24
N TYR A 78 -12.41 -19.86 2.95
CA TYR A 78 -12.28 -18.52 2.38
C TYR A 78 -11.06 -18.38 1.46
N SER A 79 -9.97 -19.09 1.71
CA SER A 79 -8.84 -19.15 0.77
C SER A 79 -9.21 -19.84 -0.54
N GLN A 80 -10.00 -20.92 -0.48
CA GLN A 80 -10.47 -21.61 -1.68
C GLN A 80 -11.39 -20.70 -2.52
N ARG A 81 -12.26 -19.92 -1.87
CA ARG A 81 -13.10 -18.91 -2.54
C ARG A 81 -12.25 -17.83 -3.22
N ALA A 82 -11.18 -17.36 -2.57
CA ALA A 82 -10.25 -16.42 -3.17
C ALA A 82 -9.61 -17.01 -4.45
N LYS A 83 -9.09 -18.24 -4.37
CA LYS A 83 -8.50 -18.95 -5.52
C LYS A 83 -9.51 -19.21 -6.65
N THR A 84 -10.76 -19.53 -6.33
CA THR A 84 -11.80 -19.70 -7.35
C THR A 84 -12.11 -18.38 -8.08
N SER A 85 -12.00 -17.24 -7.39
CA SER A 85 -12.28 -15.93 -8.00
C SER A 85 -11.21 -15.48 -9.00
N ASP A 86 -9.93 -15.77 -8.72
CA ASP A 86 -8.83 -15.63 -9.67
C ASP A 86 -7.86 -16.82 -9.56
N PRO A 87 -8.05 -17.87 -10.37
CA PRO A 87 -7.21 -19.06 -10.31
C PRO A 87 -5.76 -18.87 -10.73
N LYS A 88 -5.42 -17.73 -11.35
CA LYS A 88 -4.07 -17.42 -11.84
C LYS A 88 -3.31 -16.51 -10.87
N ASP A 89 -3.97 -15.99 -9.83
CA ASP A 89 -3.33 -15.15 -8.84
C ASP A 89 -2.45 -16.01 -7.89
N PRO A 90 -1.13 -15.80 -7.87
CA PRO A 90 -0.23 -16.58 -7.03
C PRO A 90 -0.47 -16.39 -5.52
N LEU A 91 -1.01 -15.22 -5.11
CA LEU A 91 -1.32 -14.95 -3.70
C LEU A 91 -2.43 -15.88 -3.19
N TYR A 92 -3.48 -16.10 -3.98
CA TYR A 92 -4.58 -16.96 -3.60
C TYR A 92 -4.21 -18.44 -3.66
N ALA A 93 -3.34 -18.82 -4.60
CA ALA A 93 -2.78 -20.16 -4.65
C ALA A 93 -1.98 -20.49 -3.38
N GLU A 94 -1.10 -19.56 -2.96
CA GLU A 94 -0.30 -19.68 -1.74
C GLU A 94 -1.18 -19.73 -0.48
N SER A 95 -2.23 -18.90 -0.42
CA SER A 95 -3.17 -18.91 0.70
C SER A 95 -3.87 -20.25 0.92
N VAL A 96 -4.33 -20.88 -0.17
CA VAL A 96 -4.93 -22.23 -0.12
C VAL A 96 -3.90 -23.24 0.34
N PHE A 97 -2.67 -23.15 -0.18
CA PHE A 97 -1.58 -24.02 0.23
C PHE A 97 -1.31 -23.92 1.74
N GLN A 98 -1.15 -22.70 2.27
CA GLN A 98 -0.90 -22.47 3.70
C GLN A 98 -2.04 -22.99 4.59
N ASN A 99 -3.30 -22.74 4.22
CA ASN A 99 -4.44 -23.23 5.01
C ASN A 99 -4.61 -24.76 4.93
N SER A 100 -4.16 -25.40 3.85
CA SER A 100 -4.09 -26.87 3.78
C SER A 100 -3.10 -27.47 4.77
N LEU A 101 -2.14 -26.67 5.27
CA LEU A 101 -1.19 -27.10 6.30
C LEU A 101 -1.80 -27.04 7.71
N SER A 102 -2.87 -26.26 7.88
CA SER A 102 -3.58 -26.08 9.15
C SER A 102 -4.36 -27.32 9.56
N ASP A 103 -4.99 -27.97 8.58
CA ASP A 103 -5.74 -29.22 8.68
C ASP A 103 -4.80 -30.40 8.46
N PHE A 104 -4.05 -30.72 9.51
CA PHE A 104 -3.17 -31.88 9.51
C PHE A 104 -4.00 -33.18 9.54
N LYS A 105 -4.50 -33.61 8.37
CA LYS A 105 -4.51 -35.04 8.04
C LYS A 105 -3.25 -35.34 7.25
N PRO A 106 -2.57 -36.47 7.50
CA PRO A 106 -1.43 -36.85 6.69
C PRO A 106 -1.86 -36.83 5.23
N ALA A 107 -1.17 -36.03 4.42
CA ALA A 107 -1.45 -35.91 2.99
C ALA A 107 -1.44 -37.32 2.38
N SER A 108 -2.50 -37.66 1.67
CA SER A 108 -2.45 -38.79 0.75
C SER A 108 -1.42 -38.42 -0.33
N GLU A 109 -0.70 -39.43 -0.85
CA GLU A 109 0.40 -39.31 -1.84
C GLU A 109 0.06 -38.55 -3.16
N ASN A 110 -1.14 -37.96 -3.29
CA ASN A 110 -1.62 -37.29 -4.49
C ASN A 110 -1.57 -35.74 -4.45
N ASP A 111 -1.17 -35.11 -3.35
CA ASP A 111 -0.88 -33.68 -3.38
C ASP A 111 0.50 -33.46 -4.02
N ARG A 112 0.52 -32.90 -5.23
CA ARG A 112 1.72 -32.57 -6.02
C ARG A 112 2.48 -31.40 -5.41
N LEU A 113 2.99 -31.59 -4.20
CA LEU A 113 3.87 -30.66 -3.52
C LEU A 113 5.25 -30.73 -4.13
N ASP A 114 5.85 -29.58 -4.41
CA ASP A 114 7.25 -29.57 -4.81
C ASP A 114 8.18 -29.86 -3.61
N GLU A 115 9.44 -30.11 -3.90
CA GLU A 115 10.43 -30.50 -2.88
C GLU A 115 10.62 -29.41 -1.82
N GLY A 116 10.47 -28.13 -2.19
CA GLY A 116 10.59 -26.98 -1.29
C GLY A 116 9.43 -26.90 -0.32
N GLU A 117 8.20 -27.05 -0.83
CA GLU A 117 6.97 -27.14 -0.04
C GLU A 117 7.01 -28.32 0.94
N GLN A 118 7.49 -29.49 0.50
CA GLN A 118 7.63 -30.65 1.36
C GLN A 118 8.67 -30.42 2.48
N ALA A 119 9.81 -29.82 2.16
CA ALA A 119 10.85 -29.49 3.13
C ALA A 119 10.34 -28.48 4.16
N LEU A 120 9.62 -27.44 3.72
CA LEU A 120 9.03 -26.45 4.61
C LEU A 120 7.99 -27.09 5.56
N LYS A 121 7.15 -28.00 5.05
CA LYS A 121 6.20 -28.76 5.88
C LYS A 121 6.91 -29.57 6.97
N LYS A 122 7.96 -30.30 6.61
CA LYS A 122 8.74 -31.09 7.56
C LYS A 122 9.43 -30.22 8.59
N ALA A 123 9.94 -29.05 8.20
CA ALA A 123 10.52 -28.08 9.12
C ALA A 123 9.52 -27.57 10.17
N ILE A 124 8.32 -27.19 9.72
CA ILE A 124 7.23 -26.73 10.59
C ILE A 124 6.82 -27.83 11.58
N GLN A 125 6.68 -29.07 11.10
CA GLN A 125 6.32 -30.21 11.95
C GLN A 125 7.39 -30.48 13.00
N ALA A 126 8.67 -30.51 12.59
CA ALA A 126 9.79 -30.66 13.51
C ALA A 126 9.82 -29.55 14.57
N CYS A 127 9.49 -28.31 14.20
CA CYS A 127 9.37 -27.21 15.15
C CYS A 127 8.23 -27.39 16.16
N LYS A 128 7.04 -27.84 15.73
CA LYS A 128 5.92 -28.15 16.64
C LYS A 128 6.26 -29.27 17.62
N GLU A 129 7.08 -30.22 17.20
CA GLU A 129 7.56 -31.33 18.01
C GLU A 129 8.77 -30.97 18.89
N GLY A 130 9.25 -29.72 18.86
CA GLY A 130 10.42 -29.26 19.61
C GLY A 130 11.77 -29.76 19.06
N LYS A 131 11.78 -30.36 17.86
CA LYS A 131 12.97 -30.92 17.20
C LYS A 131 13.70 -29.85 16.38
N LYS A 132 14.31 -28.88 17.08
CA LYS A 132 15.02 -27.73 16.48
C LYS A 132 16.07 -28.12 15.43
N ALA A 133 16.90 -29.14 15.71
CA ALA A 133 17.99 -29.54 14.80
C ALA A 133 17.44 -30.10 13.49
N GLU A 134 16.37 -30.89 13.57
CA GLU A 134 15.68 -31.44 12.40
C GLU A 134 15.01 -30.33 11.59
N ALA A 135 14.34 -29.38 12.25
CA ALA A 135 13.75 -28.22 11.59
C ALA A 135 14.80 -27.36 10.85
N SER A 136 15.96 -27.16 11.47
CA SER A 136 17.08 -26.42 10.87
C SER A 136 17.66 -27.16 9.66
N GLY A 137 17.71 -28.49 9.71
CA GLY A 137 18.12 -29.34 8.59
C GLY A 137 17.21 -29.22 7.38
N TRP A 138 15.89 -29.18 7.59
CA TRP A 138 14.91 -28.98 6.52
C TRP A 138 14.91 -27.56 5.94
N ILE A 139 15.21 -26.53 6.73
CA ILE A 139 15.22 -25.13 6.29
C ILE A 139 16.52 -24.74 5.57
N SER A 140 17.67 -25.31 5.95
CA SER A 140 18.97 -24.90 5.41
C SER A 140 19.07 -24.91 3.87
N PRO A 141 18.54 -25.92 3.15
CA PRO A 141 18.52 -25.92 1.70
C PRO A 141 17.67 -24.78 1.11
N LEU A 142 16.50 -24.50 1.70
CA LEU A 142 15.55 -23.47 1.25
C LEU A 142 16.10 -22.06 1.45
N VAL A 143 16.89 -21.88 2.51
CA VAL A 143 17.63 -20.64 2.75
C VAL A 143 18.76 -20.46 1.73
N SER A 144 19.44 -21.55 1.40
CA SER A 144 20.55 -21.54 0.44
C SER A 144 20.08 -21.30 -0.99
N SER A 145 18.90 -21.83 -1.37
CA SER A 145 18.26 -21.57 -2.67
C SER A 145 17.58 -20.19 -2.74
N GLY A 146 17.35 -19.55 -1.60
CA GLY A 146 16.70 -18.24 -1.52
C GLY A 146 15.17 -18.29 -1.57
N GLU A 147 14.58 -19.48 -1.44
CA GLU A 147 13.14 -19.70 -1.32
C GLU A 147 12.59 -19.19 0.02
N ILE A 148 13.42 -19.18 1.06
CA ILE A 148 13.09 -18.64 2.39
C ILE A 148 13.95 -17.43 2.72
N SER A 149 13.28 -16.36 3.13
CA SER A 149 13.92 -15.09 3.51
C SER A 149 14.28 -15.03 4.99
N LYS A 150 15.19 -14.11 5.33
CA LYS A 150 15.53 -13.81 6.72
C LYS A 150 14.31 -13.39 7.54
N GLU A 151 13.39 -12.64 6.95
CA GLU A 151 12.16 -12.18 7.60
C GLU A 151 11.25 -13.35 7.97
N THR A 152 11.18 -14.38 7.13
CA THR A 152 10.43 -15.61 7.38
C THR A 152 10.97 -16.37 8.60
N LEU A 153 12.29 -16.37 8.79
CA LEU A 153 12.94 -17.05 9.92
C LEU A 153 12.92 -16.24 11.21
N SER A 154 12.87 -14.92 11.11
CA SER A 154 12.93 -14.02 12.26
C SER A 154 11.57 -13.77 12.92
N HIS A 155 10.49 -14.36 12.40
CA HIS A 155 9.13 -14.20 12.93
C HIS A 155 8.37 -15.54 12.98
N GLY A 156 7.28 -15.58 13.74
CA GLY A 156 6.34 -16.70 13.79
C GLY A 156 6.96 -18.01 14.27
N ILE A 157 6.49 -19.14 13.72
CA ILE A 157 6.82 -20.48 14.22
C ILE A 157 8.33 -20.77 14.24
N PHE A 158 9.10 -20.20 13.32
CA PHE A 158 10.55 -20.43 13.25
C PHE A 158 11.33 -19.60 14.27
N GLN A 159 10.83 -18.41 14.61
CA GLN A 159 11.34 -17.62 15.72
C GLN A 159 11.04 -18.32 17.05
N GLU A 160 9.81 -18.79 17.24
CA GLU A 160 9.37 -19.50 18.46
C GLU A 160 10.11 -20.83 18.66
N CYS A 161 10.29 -21.58 17.57
CA CYS A 161 11.10 -22.80 17.52
C CYS A 161 12.58 -22.55 17.82
N GLY A 162 13.04 -21.30 17.64
CA GLY A 162 14.41 -20.90 17.89
C GLY A 162 15.39 -21.60 16.97
N ILE A 163 15.18 -21.56 15.64
CA ILE A 163 16.05 -22.18 14.63
C ILE A 163 17.53 -21.85 14.83
N ASP A 164 18.43 -22.74 14.41
CA ASP A 164 19.87 -22.52 14.52
C ASP A 164 20.29 -21.16 13.92
N SER A 165 20.95 -20.36 14.76
CA SER A 165 21.53 -19.07 14.41
C SER A 165 22.46 -19.12 13.20
N SER A 166 23.10 -20.27 12.94
CA SER A 166 23.95 -20.47 11.76
C SER A 166 23.15 -20.37 10.45
N VAL A 167 21.91 -20.88 10.44
CA VAL A 167 20.98 -20.83 9.30
C VAL A 167 20.40 -19.42 9.13
N LEU A 168 20.08 -18.74 10.24
CA LEU A 168 19.62 -17.34 10.18
C LEU A 168 20.72 -16.40 9.64
N ALA A 169 21.99 -16.69 9.90
CA ALA A 169 23.12 -15.89 9.45
C ALA A 169 23.36 -15.98 7.93
N THR A 170 23.02 -17.11 7.30
CA THR A 170 23.15 -17.29 5.84
C THR A 170 21.92 -16.79 5.07
N ALA A 171 20.79 -16.58 5.75
CA ALA A 171 19.55 -16.10 5.14
C ALA A 171 19.67 -14.65 4.63
N LYS A 172 19.26 -14.46 3.36
CA LYS A 172 19.18 -13.15 2.73
C LYS A 172 17.84 -12.48 3.06
N PRO A 173 17.81 -11.15 3.23
CA PRO A 173 16.56 -10.43 3.32
C PRO A 173 15.77 -10.57 2.03
N ASN A 174 14.45 -10.52 2.12
CA ASN A 174 13.58 -10.59 0.95
C ASN A 174 13.93 -9.45 -0.03
N SER A 175 14.31 -9.82 -1.25
CA SER A 175 14.69 -8.88 -2.31
C SER A 175 13.48 -8.17 -2.90
N LEU A 176 12.31 -8.81 -2.82
CA LEU A 176 11.04 -8.24 -3.25
C LEU A 176 10.46 -7.42 -2.10
N LYS A 177 10.20 -6.14 -2.39
CA LYS A 177 9.45 -5.24 -1.50
C LYS A 177 8.11 -4.96 -2.19
N PRO A 178 7.05 -5.76 -1.95
CA PRO A 178 5.77 -5.58 -2.62
C PRO A 178 5.22 -4.16 -2.47
N SER A 179 5.41 -3.55 -1.30
CA SER A 179 5.07 -2.15 -1.05
C SER A 179 5.77 -1.18 -1.99
N LEU A 180 7.05 -1.40 -2.28
CA LEU A 180 7.81 -0.56 -3.20
C LEU A 180 7.29 -0.69 -4.65
N GLU A 181 7.01 -1.90 -5.10
CA GLU A 181 6.44 -2.15 -6.43
C GLU A 181 5.01 -1.61 -6.58
N TYR A 182 4.21 -1.71 -5.52
CA TYR A 182 2.90 -1.09 -5.45
C TYR A 182 3.00 0.45 -5.57
N TYR A 183 3.87 1.08 -4.78
CA TYR A 183 4.05 2.52 -4.86
C TYR A 183 4.58 2.96 -6.23
N LYS A 184 5.45 2.17 -6.88
CA LYS A 184 5.89 2.43 -8.25
C LYS A 184 4.70 2.39 -9.22
N THR A 185 3.77 1.47 -9.00
CA THR A 185 2.54 1.35 -9.81
C THR A 185 1.60 2.54 -9.58
N LEU A 186 1.40 2.97 -8.33
CA LEU A 186 0.61 4.17 -8.03
C LEU A 186 1.21 5.41 -8.69
N GLU A 187 2.52 5.63 -8.54
CA GLU A 187 3.25 6.72 -9.18
C GLU A 187 3.09 6.68 -10.71
N LYS A 188 3.28 5.49 -11.30
CA LYS A 188 3.11 5.28 -12.74
C LYS A 188 1.70 5.58 -13.21
N ASN A 189 0.66 5.26 -12.44
CA ASN A 189 -0.72 5.40 -12.90
C ASN A 189 -1.39 6.70 -12.45
N HIS A 190 -0.70 7.52 -11.66
CA HIS A 190 -1.30 8.71 -11.08
C HIS A 190 -1.63 9.78 -12.15
N PRO A 191 -2.82 10.41 -12.09
CA PRO A 191 -3.24 11.40 -13.08
C PRO A 191 -2.29 12.60 -13.20
N TYR A 192 -1.63 12.99 -12.11
CA TYR A 192 -0.73 14.13 -12.07
C TYR A 192 0.72 13.81 -12.48
N ARG A 193 1.08 12.56 -12.80
CA ARG A 193 2.48 12.17 -13.09
C ARG A 193 3.13 13.00 -14.22
N LYS A 194 2.32 13.53 -15.14
CA LYS A 194 2.79 14.36 -16.27
C LYS A 194 3.14 15.79 -15.86
N VAL A 195 2.54 16.28 -14.78
CA VAL A 195 2.62 17.68 -14.37
C VAL A 195 3.29 17.88 -13.00
N TRP A 196 3.43 16.79 -12.26
CA TRP A 196 4.00 16.75 -10.92
C TRP A 196 4.92 15.55 -10.79
N ASP A 197 6.13 15.78 -10.30
CA ASP A 197 7.02 14.73 -9.86
C ASP A 197 6.51 14.14 -8.54
N LEU A 198 6.05 12.90 -8.62
CA LEU A 198 5.54 12.12 -7.50
C LEU A 198 6.66 11.33 -6.81
N SER A 199 7.92 11.53 -7.22
CA SER A 199 9.06 10.96 -6.52
C SER A 199 9.12 11.52 -5.10
N GLY A 200 9.03 10.60 -4.15
CA GLY A 200 8.95 10.92 -2.73
C GLY A 200 7.53 11.00 -2.16
N GLU A 201 6.51 10.93 -3.02
CA GLU A 201 5.16 10.69 -2.57
C GLU A 201 4.99 9.19 -2.26
N PHE A 202 3.98 8.84 -1.46
CA PHE A 202 3.71 7.45 -1.05
C PHE A 202 4.83 6.79 -0.21
N GLY A 203 5.43 7.55 0.72
CA GLY A 203 6.33 6.99 1.74
C GLY A 203 7.76 6.71 1.27
N ARG A 204 8.18 7.26 0.12
CA ARG A 204 9.58 7.23 -0.32
C ARG A 204 10.28 8.54 0.05
N ASN A 205 11.57 8.48 0.34
CA ASN A 205 12.41 9.69 0.47
C ASN A 205 13.28 9.82 -0.80
N PRO A 206 13.01 10.80 -1.68
CA PRO A 206 13.78 10.97 -2.89
C PRO A 206 15.16 11.52 -2.52
N LYS A 207 16.22 10.90 -3.05
CA LYS A 207 17.61 11.31 -2.77
C LYS A 207 18.04 12.52 -3.61
N THR A 208 17.35 12.80 -4.71
CA THR A 208 17.68 13.86 -5.66
C THR A 208 16.52 14.84 -5.79
N PRO A 209 16.79 16.13 -6.06
CA PRO A 209 15.75 17.12 -6.36
C PRO A 209 14.95 16.74 -7.61
N SER A 210 13.67 17.11 -7.62
CA SER A 210 12.77 16.91 -8.75
C SER A 210 13.30 17.59 -10.02
N GLU A 211 13.27 16.88 -11.15
CA GLU A 211 13.52 17.46 -12.48
C GLU A 211 12.34 18.29 -12.99
N ASN A 212 11.12 17.97 -12.53
CA ASN A 212 9.92 18.73 -12.87
C ASN A 212 9.98 20.14 -12.25
N PRO A 213 9.86 21.22 -13.05
CA PRO A 213 10.03 22.59 -12.58
C PRO A 213 8.89 23.07 -11.67
N VAL A 214 7.66 22.55 -11.86
CA VAL A 214 6.50 22.83 -11.00
C VAL A 214 6.74 22.25 -9.61
N THR A 215 7.08 20.96 -9.53
CA THR A 215 7.34 20.32 -8.24
C THR A 215 8.55 20.91 -7.54
N ARG A 216 9.62 21.22 -8.28
CA ARG A 216 10.82 21.85 -7.70
C ARG A 216 10.52 23.19 -7.08
N SER A 217 9.89 24.11 -7.83
CA SER A 217 9.55 25.45 -7.34
C SER A 217 8.61 25.41 -6.14
N TRP A 218 7.67 24.45 -6.10
CA TRP A 218 6.82 24.24 -4.93
C TRP A 218 7.58 23.71 -3.70
N LYS A 219 8.50 22.76 -3.88
CA LYS A 219 9.35 22.26 -2.78
C LYS A 219 10.21 23.40 -2.18
N GLU A 220 10.84 24.21 -3.02
CA GLU A 220 11.61 25.38 -2.58
C GLU A 220 10.74 26.46 -1.90
N PHE A 221 9.52 26.66 -2.39
CA PHE A 221 8.54 27.52 -1.71
C PHE A 221 8.24 27.01 -0.29
N ARG A 222 7.99 25.70 -0.12
CA ARG A 222 7.73 25.11 1.20
C ARG A 222 8.94 25.20 2.14
N ILE A 223 10.15 25.05 1.62
CA ILE A 223 11.40 25.25 2.38
C ILE A 223 11.51 26.71 2.84
N SER A 224 11.19 27.67 1.97
CA SER A 224 11.20 29.10 2.34
C SER A 224 10.14 29.42 3.40
N VAL A 225 8.95 28.80 3.29
CA VAL A 225 7.88 28.94 4.29
C VAL A 225 8.31 28.39 5.65
N SER A 226 8.92 27.21 5.71
CA SER A 226 9.41 26.64 6.97
C SER A 226 10.57 27.46 7.57
N ALA A 227 11.43 28.03 6.72
CA ALA A 227 12.49 28.95 7.11
C ALA A 227 12.00 30.36 7.47
N LYS A 228 10.70 30.66 7.30
CA LYS A 228 10.10 31.98 7.48
C LYS A 228 10.70 33.07 6.57
N ASP A 229 11.26 32.68 5.42
CA ASP A 229 11.85 33.56 4.41
C ASP A 229 10.78 34.04 3.42
N LEU A 230 10.26 35.25 3.64
CA LEU A 230 9.23 35.85 2.80
C LEU A 230 9.73 36.22 1.38
N PRO A 231 10.91 36.86 1.21
CA PRO A 231 11.49 37.07 -0.13
C PRO A 231 11.68 35.77 -0.92
N GLY A 232 12.23 34.73 -0.29
CA GLY A 232 12.40 33.40 -0.91
C GLY A 232 11.05 32.80 -1.30
N ALA A 233 10.09 32.78 -0.38
CA ALA A 233 8.76 32.26 -0.64
C ALA A 233 8.08 32.96 -1.82
N LYS A 234 8.12 34.29 -1.88
CA LYS A 234 7.56 35.06 -3.01
C LYS A 234 8.24 34.70 -4.35
N LYS A 235 9.57 34.64 -4.36
CA LYS A 235 10.35 34.26 -5.55
C LYS A 235 9.96 32.87 -6.05
N HIS A 236 9.91 31.88 -5.16
CA HIS A 236 9.62 30.50 -5.51
C HIS A 236 8.14 30.29 -5.89
N LEU A 237 7.21 31.03 -5.29
CA LEU A 237 5.79 31.00 -5.68
C LEU A 237 5.57 31.59 -7.09
N SER A 238 6.27 32.67 -7.42
CA SER A 238 6.24 33.25 -8.76
C SER A 238 6.81 32.26 -9.80
N ALA A 239 7.92 31.58 -9.48
CA ALA A 239 8.50 30.53 -10.31
C ALA A 239 7.55 29.34 -10.49
N PHE A 240 6.81 28.97 -9.44
CA PHE A 240 5.78 27.93 -9.48
C PHE A 240 4.64 28.30 -10.43
N ARG A 241 4.10 29.53 -10.30
CA ARG A 241 3.05 30.02 -11.19
C ARG A 241 3.48 30.01 -12.65
N LYS A 242 4.66 30.56 -12.94
CA LYS A 242 5.21 30.57 -14.30
C LYS A 242 5.39 29.16 -14.86
N SER A 243 5.87 28.22 -14.05
CA SER A 243 6.04 26.83 -14.46
C SER A 243 4.71 26.15 -14.79
N LEU A 244 3.63 26.46 -14.05
CA LEU A 244 2.27 26.00 -14.36
C LEU A 244 1.74 26.61 -15.66
N GLU A 245 2.00 27.90 -15.90
CA GLU A 245 1.63 28.58 -17.15
C GLU A 245 2.33 27.95 -18.36
N ASP A 246 3.62 27.67 -18.26
CA ASP A 246 4.39 27.02 -19.32
C ASP A 246 3.88 25.59 -19.59
N LEU A 247 3.67 24.80 -18.54
CA LEU A 247 3.12 23.44 -18.64
C LEU A 247 1.70 23.40 -19.24
N SER A 248 0.92 24.45 -19.03
CA SER A 248 -0.44 24.54 -19.57
C SER A 248 -0.46 24.61 -21.12
N LYS A 249 0.68 24.90 -21.76
CA LYS A 249 0.83 24.97 -23.21
C LYS A 249 1.02 23.59 -23.85
N ASP A 250 1.37 22.56 -23.08
CA ASP A 250 1.68 21.21 -23.58
C ASP A 250 0.45 20.43 -24.07
N GLY A 251 -0.75 20.87 -23.70
CA GLY A 251 -2.00 20.27 -24.17
C GLY A 251 -3.18 20.48 -23.21
N GLN A 252 -4.38 20.09 -23.65
CA GLN A 252 -5.62 20.32 -22.91
C GLN A 252 -5.63 19.64 -21.53
N THR A 253 -5.11 18.42 -21.43
CA THR A 253 -4.98 17.71 -20.15
C THR A 253 -4.00 18.40 -19.21
N SER A 254 -2.83 18.81 -19.69
CA SER A 254 -1.83 19.53 -18.89
C SER A 254 -2.38 20.88 -18.42
N LYS A 255 -3.11 21.60 -19.28
CA LYS A 255 -3.82 22.83 -18.92
C LYS A 255 -4.82 22.63 -17.78
N GLN A 256 -5.64 21.59 -17.86
CA GLN A 256 -6.60 21.27 -16.79
C GLN A 256 -5.90 20.93 -15.48
N LEU A 257 -4.89 20.05 -15.52
CA LEU A 257 -4.16 19.64 -14.32
C LEU A 257 -3.37 20.81 -13.70
N ALA A 258 -2.75 21.66 -14.52
CA ALA A 258 -2.05 22.86 -14.04
C ALA A 258 -3.02 23.84 -13.36
N LEU A 259 -4.23 24.02 -13.90
CA LEU A 259 -5.27 24.83 -13.26
C LEU A 259 -5.68 24.26 -11.90
N GLN A 260 -5.84 22.93 -11.79
CA GLN A 260 -6.18 22.31 -10.51
C GLN A 260 -5.05 22.45 -9.48
N LEU A 261 -3.79 22.29 -9.88
CA LEU A 261 -2.64 22.54 -9.02
C LEU A 261 -2.60 23.99 -8.53
N LYS A 262 -2.87 24.95 -9.42
CA LYS A 262 -2.94 26.37 -9.06
C LYS A 262 -4.02 26.64 -8.01
N LYS A 263 -5.22 26.08 -8.20
CA LYS A 263 -6.34 26.20 -7.26
C LYS A 263 -6.05 25.53 -5.91
N ALA A 264 -5.45 24.35 -5.92
CA ALA A 264 -5.05 23.66 -4.70
C ALA A 264 -4.02 24.47 -3.91
N ALA A 265 -3.00 25.02 -4.58
CA ALA A 265 -2.02 25.90 -3.95
C ALA A 265 -2.68 27.17 -3.40
N PHE A 266 -3.60 27.80 -4.13
CA PHE A 266 -4.36 28.95 -3.64
C PHE A 266 -5.09 28.64 -2.33
N LEU A 267 -5.86 27.54 -2.28
CA LEU A 267 -6.61 27.13 -1.10
C LEU A 267 -5.70 26.80 0.08
N LEU A 268 -4.58 26.13 -0.18
CA LEU A 268 -3.61 25.83 0.85
C LEU A 268 -3.05 27.11 1.48
N LEU A 269 -2.68 28.08 0.65
CA LEU A 269 -2.15 29.35 1.14
C LEU A 269 -3.23 30.18 1.86
N SER A 270 -4.50 30.14 1.44
CA SER A 270 -5.55 30.97 2.03
C SER A 270 -6.11 30.39 3.33
N GLU A 271 -6.30 29.07 3.39
CA GLU A 271 -7.04 28.40 4.47
C GLU A 271 -6.14 27.76 5.52
N ASP A 272 -4.96 27.25 5.16
CA ASP A 272 -4.14 26.45 6.06
C ASP A 272 -3.37 27.33 7.07
N SER A 273 -3.48 26.97 8.35
CA SER A 273 -2.82 27.65 9.47
C SER A 273 -1.29 27.67 9.37
N ALA A 274 -0.67 26.70 8.69
CA ALA A 274 0.77 26.65 8.48
C ALA A 274 1.27 27.82 7.62
N TYR A 275 0.39 28.46 6.84
CA TYR A 275 0.73 29.53 5.90
C TYR A 275 0.25 30.91 6.35
N VAL A 276 -0.12 31.10 7.63
CA VAL A 276 -0.68 32.38 8.14
C VAL A 276 0.15 33.60 7.76
N ARG A 277 1.49 33.52 7.81
CA ARG A 277 2.41 34.63 7.46
C ARG A 277 2.57 34.86 5.96
N PHE A 278 2.04 33.96 5.13
CA PHE A 278 2.19 33.92 3.69
C PHE A 278 0.84 34.01 2.96
N LYS A 279 -0.28 34.18 3.69
CA LYS A 279 -1.65 34.25 3.12
C LYS A 279 -1.78 35.29 2.01
N ASP A 280 -1.12 36.43 2.13
CA ASP A 280 -1.16 37.48 1.11
C ASP A 280 -0.60 37.02 -0.25
N LEU A 281 0.32 36.05 -0.26
CA LEU A 281 0.88 35.50 -1.48
C LEU A 281 -0.14 34.67 -2.27
N ALA A 282 -1.26 34.23 -1.66
CA ALA A 282 -2.33 33.53 -2.36
C ALA A 282 -2.89 34.37 -3.54
N LYS A 283 -2.87 35.70 -3.41
CA LYS A 283 -3.31 36.62 -4.48
C LYS A 283 -2.53 36.42 -5.78
N GLU A 284 -1.27 35.98 -5.72
CA GLU A 284 -0.46 35.71 -6.91
C GLU A 284 -0.96 34.52 -7.73
N LEU A 285 -1.75 33.63 -7.12
CA LEU A 285 -2.33 32.44 -7.74
C LEU A 285 -3.80 32.60 -8.16
N SER A 286 -4.45 33.71 -7.76
CA SER A 286 -5.84 33.99 -8.10
C SER A 286 -6.03 34.15 -9.62
N ASP A 287 -7.17 33.67 -10.13
CA ASP A 287 -7.60 33.89 -11.52
C ASP A 287 -8.17 35.31 -11.75
N LYS A 288 -8.42 36.07 -10.68
CA LYS A 288 -8.97 37.43 -10.76
C LYS A 288 -7.84 38.46 -10.67
N PRO A 289 -7.69 39.37 -11.66
CA PRO A 289 -6.83 40.54 -11.51
C PRO A 289 -7.34 41.35 -10.30
N GLY A 290 -6.40 41.82 -9.48
CA GLY A 290 -6.63 42.26 -8.11
C GLY A 290 -7.86 43.13 -7.88
N SER A 291 -8.76 42.65 -7.02
CA SER A 291 -9.53 43.54 -6.16
C SER A 291 -8.70 43.75 -4.89
N ASN A 292 -8.03 44.90 -4.80
CA ASN A 292 -7.57 45.40 -3.51
C ASN A 292 -8.81 45.64 -2.62
N PRO A 293 -8.69 45.47 -1.29
CA PRO A 293 -9.65 46.08 -0.37
C PRO A 293 -9.71 47.59 -0.57
#